data_AF-A0A929NUD8-F1
#
_entry.id   AF-A0A929NUD8-F1
#
_cell.length_a   1.000
_cell.length_b   1.000
_cell.length_c   1.000
_cell.angle_alpha   90.00
_cell.angle_beta   90.00
_cell.angle_gamma   90.00
#
_symmetry.space_group_name_H-M   'P 1'
#
loop_
_entity.id
_entity.type
_entity.pdbx_description
1 polymer ?
#
loop_
_entity_poly.entity_id
_entity_poly.type
_entity_poly.pdbx_seq_one_letter_code
_entity_poly.pdbx_strand_id
1 'polypeptide(L)'
;MTERWRKIARWAALGALSGTLATLAIFIPQWLNFYDALEGSLRAGGVDLSLSPLSLAPGLVFGLVVGHALRREGLMSGVRYAAYIVAAGLSYFVTVQITLTILIDMLDNVILIGVAAGAIGAALLAGATAALIPDFQHRRPMIAMTLAGAVLGAALFFAISSEHFFGWFLLFAPWQGGYAAAMATALEA
;
A
#
# COMPACT_ATOMS: atom_id res chain seq x y z
N MET A 1 -2.38 -27.19 -10.88
CA MET A 1 -1.87 -25.85 -10.51
C MET A 1 -0.36 -25.88 -10.61
N THR A 2 0.24 -25.06 -11.46
CA THR A 2 1.70 -25.00 -11.63
C THR A 2 2.38 -24.37 -10.40
N GLU A 3 3.68 -24.59 -10.23
CA GLU A 3 4.48 -24.01 -9.12
C GLU A 3 4.38 -22.48 -9.07
N ARG A 4 4.43 -21.85 -10.25
CA ARG A 4 4.18 -20.41 -10.46
C ARG A 4 2.88 -19.91 -9.80
N TRP A 5 1.76 -20.56 -10.09
CA TRP A 5 0.47 -20.15 -9.53
C TRP A 5 0.40 -20.33 -8.01
N ARG A 6 1.11 -21.32 -7.44
CA ARG A 6 1.20 -21.49 -5.99
C ARG A 6 1.98 -20.36 -5.34
N LYS A 7 3.09 -19.92 -5.93
CA LYS A 7 3.87 -18.78 -5.42
C LYS A 7 3.06 -17.49 -5.49
N ILE A 8 2.42 -17.19 -6.62
CA ILE A 8 1.54 -16.00 -6.76
C ILE A 8 0.43 -16.03 -5.70
N ALA A 9 -0.25 -17.16 -5.52
CA ALA A 9 -1.31 -17.29 -4.52
C ALA A 9 -0.79 -17.10 -3.09
N ARG A 10 0.41 -17.61 -2.77
CA ARG A 10 1.04 -17.41 -1.46
C ARG A 10 1.31 -15.94 -1.19
N TRP A 11 1.87 -15.22 -2.15
CA TRP A 11 2.11 -13.79 -2.01
C TRP A 11 0.82 -12.98 -1.93
N ALA A 12 -0.19 -13.33 -2.72
CA ALA A 12 -1.52 -12.73 -2.62
C ALA A 12 -2.12 -12.91 -1.21
N ALA A 13 -2.01 -14.12 -0.64
CA ALA A 13 -2.47 -14.40 0.71
C ALA A 13 -1.69 -13.62 1.78
N LEU A 14 -0.38 -13.48 1.64
CA LEU A 14 0.45 -12.64 2.53
C LEU A 14 0.06 -11.17 2.45
N GLY A 15 -0.18 -10.65 1.25
CA GLY A 15 -0.69 -9.28 1.06
C GLY A 15 -2.08 -9.10 1.65
N ALA A 16 -2.99 -10.07 1.50
CA ALA A 16 -4.32 -10.00 2.10
C ALA A 16 -4.26 -10.03 3.64
N LEU A 17 -3.35 -10.82 4.20
CA LEU A 17 -3.09 -10.83 5.64
C LEU A 17 -2.55 -9.48 6.10
N SER A 18 -1.60 -8.87 5.39
CA SER A 18 -1.09 -7.55 5.74
C SER A 18 -2.17 -6.48 5.64
N GLY A 19 -3.09 -6.59 4.67
CA GLY A 19 -4.23 -5.68 4.55
C GLY A 19 -5.19 -5.82 5.73
N THR A 20 -5.44 -7.05 6.18
CA THR A 20 -6.24 -7.32 7.38
C THR A 20 -5.60 -6.72 8.64
N LEU A 21 -4.29 -6.92 8.80
CA LEU A 21 -3.53 -6.34 9.92
C LEU A 21 -3.50 -4.82 9.87
N ALA A 22 -3.44 -4.22 8.67
CA ALA A 22 -3.53 -2.78 8.48
C ALA A 22 -4.89 -2.23 8.92
N THR A 23 -5.99 -2.89 8.54
CA THR A 23 -7.33 -2.51 9.02
C THR A 23 -7.40 -2.55 10.55
N LEU A 24 -6.86 -3.62 11.17
CA LEU A 24 -6.80 -3.70 12.63
C LEU A 24 -5.95 -2.58 13.24
N ALA A 25 -4.81 -2.25 12.63
CA ALA A 25 -3.94 -1.16 13.09
C ALA A 25 -4.62 0.22 13.03
N ILE A 26 -5.60 0.41 12.15
CA ILE A 26 -6.41 1.64 12.07
C ILE A 26 -7.52 1.65 13.12
N PHE A 27 -8.25 0.54 13.27
CA PHE A 27 -9.47 0.49 14.09
C PHE A 27 -9.21 0.18 15.58
N ILE A 28 -8.15 -0.55 15.94
CA ILE A 28 -7.83 -0.80 17.35
C ILE A 28 -7.62 0.52 18.12
N PRO A 29 -6.83 1.50 17.64
CA PRO A 29 -6.72 2.78 18.31
C PRO A 29 -8.05 3.53 18.43
N GLN A 30 -8.94 3.41 17.44
CA GLN A 30 -10.28 4.00 17.49
C GLN A 30 -11.13 3.35 18.59
N TRP A 31 -11.17 2.02 18.66
CA TRP A 31 -11.91 1.29 19.69
C TRP A 31 -11.39 1.53 21.11
N LEU A 32 -10.09 1.82 21.24
CA LEU A 32 -9.44 2.13 22.51
C LEU A 32 -9.46 3.64 22.86
N ASN A 33 -10.13 4.49 22.08
CA ASN A 33 -10.18 5.94 22.26
C ASN A 33 -8.80 6.61 22.33
N PHE A 34 -7.83 6.09 21.57
CA PHE A 34 -6.47 6.62 21.48
C PHE A 34 -6.13 7.14 20.07
N TYR A 35 -7.11 7.13 19.15
CA TYR A 35 -6.90 7.56 17.77
C TYR A 35 -6.49 9.03 17.67
N ASP A 36 -7.18 9.93 18.37
CA ASP A 36 -6.90 11.38 18.35
C ASP A 36 -5.48 11.71 18.85
N ALA A 37 -4.94 10.90 19.77
CA ALA A 37 -3.58 11.05 20.27
C ALA A 37 -2.51 10.63 19.25
N LEU A 38 -2.88 9.85 18.23
CA LEU A 38 -2.03 9.43 17.13
C LEU A 38 -2.19 10.31 15.89
N GLU A 39 -3.16 11.23 15.91
CA GLU A 39 -3.39 12.15 14.82
C GLU A 39 -2.54 13.41 15.00
N GLY A 40 -1.91 13.83 13.91
CA GLY A 40 -1.18 15.07 13.81
C GLY A 40 -1.26 15.61 12.40
N SER A 41 -0.79 16.83 12.23
CA SER A 41 -0.64 17.45 10.91
C SER A 41 0.76 18.02 10.76
N LEU A 42 1.28 17.93 9.54
CA LEU A 42 2.54 18.56 9.15
C LEU A 42 2.26 19.56 8.05
N ARG A 43 2.56 20.84 8.31
CA ARG A 43 2.52 21.89 7.30
C ARG A 43 3.85 21.97 6.58
N ALA A 44 3.86 21.67 5.29
CA ALA A 44 5.04 21.77 4.45
C ALA A 44 4.69 22.43 3.10
N GLY A 45 5.32 23.56 2.80
CA GLY A 45 5.17 24.23 1.50
C GLY A 45 3.74 24.67 1.15
N GLY A 46 2.90 24.95 2.16
CA GLY A 46 1.49 25.31 1.95
C GLY A 46 0.53 24.12 1.86
N VAL A 47 1.02 22.89 1.97
CA VAL A 47 0.21 21.66 2.01
C VAL A 47 0.08 21.18 3.46
N ASP A 48 -1.16 20.89 3.88
CA ASP A 48 -1.48 20.26 5.17
C ASP A 48 -1.43 18.73 5.00
N LEU A 49 -0.39 18.10 5.54
CA LEU A 49 -0.22 16.65 5.47
C LEU A 49 -0.80 15.99 6.73
N SER A 50 -1.80 15.12 6.56
CA SER A 50 -2.40 14.38 7.68
C SER A 50 -1.49 13.22 8.11
N LEU A 51 -1.05 13.22 9.37
CA LEU A 51 -0.33 12.12 10.00
C LEU A 51 -1.30 11.36 10.88
N SER A 52 -1.84 10.27 10.37
CA SER A 52 -2.78 9.40 11.09
C SER A 52 -2.45 7.93 10.88
N PRO A 53 -2.96 7.01 11.73
CA PRO A 53 -2.88 5.57 11.48
C PRO A 53 -3.38 5.20 10.08
N LEU A 54 -4.45 5.85 9.62
CA LEU A 54 -4.97 5.65 8.27
C LEU A 54 -3.92 5.97 7.20
N SER A 55 -3.18 7.07 7.32
CA SER A 55 -2.20 7.52 6.32
C SER A 55 -0.89 6.72 6.27
N LEU A 56 -0.55 5.99 7.33
CA LEU A 56 0.76 5.34 7.49
C LEU A 56 0.69 3.82 7.67
N ALA A 57 -0.26 3.34 8.48
CA ALA A 57 -0.29 1.93 8.90
C ALA A 57 -0.39 0.96 7.73
N PRO A 58 -1.22 1.18 6.68
CA PRO A 58 -1.30 0.23 5.57
C PRO A 58 0.04 0.01 4.86
N GLY A 59 0.76 1.09 4.53
CA GLY A 59 2.07 1.00 3.91
C GLY A 59 3.12 0.34 4.81
N LEU A 60 3.17 0.73 6.08
CA LEU A 60 4.13 0.18 7.04
C LEU A 60 3.89 -1.31 7.32
N VAL A 61 2.64 -1.72 7.52
CA VAL A 61 2.26 -3.11 7.75
C VAL A 61 2.54 -3.96 6.51
N PHE A 62 2.24 -3.46 5.32
CA PHE A 62 2.61 -4.13 4.08
C PHE A 62 4.13 -4.34 3.99
N GLY A 63 4.91 -3.27 4.20
CA GLY A 63 6.36 -3.32 4.20
C GLY A 63 6.93 -4.30 5.23
N LEU A 64 6.33 -4.37 6.42
CA LEU A 64 6.72 -5.30 7.47
C LEU A 64 6.48 -6.75 7.07
N VAL A 65 5.26 -7.09 6.63
CA VAL A 65 4.86 -8.46 6.31
C VAL A 65 5.54 -8.95 5.03
N VAL A 66 5.41 -8.20 3.93
CA VAL A 66 5.94 -8.56 2.62
C VAL A 66 7.47 -8.45 2.61
N GLY A 67 8.02 -7.39 3.20
CA GLY A 67 9.47 -7.24 3.35
C GLY A 67 10.09 -8.34 4.21
N HIS A 68 9.39 -8.81 5.24
CA HIS A 68 9.88 -9.93 6.05
C HIS A 68 9.90 -11.24 5.24
N ALA A 69 8.86 -11.49 4.44
CA ALA A 69 8.84 -12.64 3.53
C ALA A 69 9.98 -12.57 2.50
N LEU A 70 10.20 -11.40 1.87
CA LEU A 70 11.33 -11.18 0.95
C LEU A 70 12.68 -11.44 1.61
N ARG A 71 12.86 -10.96 2.85
CA ARG A 71 14.07 -11.21 3.64
C ARG A 71 14.26 -12.69 3.95
N ARG A 72 13.20 -13.41 4.33
CA ARG A 72 13.25 -14.86 4.60
C ARG A 72 13.57 -15.68 3.35
N GLU A 73 13.17 -15.21 2.18
CA GLU A 73 13.51 -15.80 0.88
C GLU A 73 14.94 -15.43 0.42
N GLY A 74 15.69 -14.66 1.21
CA GLY A 74 17.07 -14.27 0.88
C GLY A 74 17.19 -13.14 -0.16
N LEU A 75 16.07 -12.52 -0.55
CA LEU A 75 16.03 -11.45 -1.56
C LEU A 75 16.44 -10.08 -1.02
N MET A 76 16.49 -9.92 0.31
CA MET A 76 16.81 -8.65 0.98
C MET A 76 17.72 -8.85 2.20
N SER A 77 18.70 -7.96 2.35
CA SER A 77 19.47 -7.81 3.59
C SER A 77 18.66 -7.06 4.66
N GLY A 78 19.14 -7.05 5.91
CA GLY A 78 18.47 -6.34 7.01
C GLY A 78 18.29 -4.84 6.75
N VAL A 79 19.29 -4.18 6.15
CA VAL A 79 19.23 -2.76 5.80
C VAL A 79 18.21 -2.51 4.68
N ARG A 80 18.21 -3.35 3.64
CA ARG A 80 17.23 -3.27 2.54
C ARG A 80 15.80 -3.51 3.03
N TYR A 81 15.62 -4.41 4.00
CA TYR A 81 14.33 -4.64 4.65
C TYR A 81 13.82 -3.39 5.38
N ALA A 82 14.67 -2.73 6.19
CA ALA A 82 14.30 -1.47 6.85
C ALA A 82 13.93 -0.37 5.85
N ALA A 83 14.74 -0.22 4.79
CA ALA A 83 14.46 0.73 3.71
C ALA A 83 13.14 0.40 2.98
N TYR A 84 12.83 -0.88 2.77
CA TYR A 84 11.58 -1.32 2.14
C TYR A 84 10.35 -0.96 2.97
N ILE A 85 10.41 -1.14 4.30
CA ILE A 85 9.31 -0.74 5.20
C ILE A 85 9.03 0.76 5.07
N VAL A 86 10.09 1.57 5.14
CA VAL A 86 9.98 3.03 5.00
C VAL A 86 9.43 3.40 3.62
N ALA A 87 9.94 2.79 2.55
CA ALA A 87 9.46 3.04 1.19
C ALA A 87 7.98 2.67 1.00
N ALA A 88 7.52 1.55 1.56
CA ALA A 88 6.13 1.13 1.53
C ALA A 88 5.23 2.10 2.31
N GLY A 89 5.66 2.52 3.51
CA GLY A 89 4.99 3.55 4.30
C GLY A 89 4.86 4.87 3.54
N LEU A 90 5.97 5.39 3.00
CA LEU A 90 5.98 6.66 2.27
C LEU A 90 5.18 6.60 0.97
N SER A 91 5.25 5.49 0.23
CA SER A 91 4.51 5.34 -1.03
C SER A 91 3.00 5.36 -0.79
N TYR A 92 2.54 4.65 0.24
CA TYR A 92 1.13 4.66 0.63
C TYR A 92 0.70 6.02 1.19
N PHE A 93 1.55 6.63 2.03
CA PHE A 93 1.33 7.98 2.53
C PHE A 93 1.12 8.98 1.39
N VAL A 94 1.99 8.97 0.38
CA VAL A 94 1.85 9.82 -0.82
C VAL A 94 0.51 9.59 -1.52
N THR A 95 0.09 8.33 -1.71
CA THR A 95 -1.25 8.03 -2.27
C THR A 95 -2.36 8.70 -1.46
N VAL A 96 -2.35 8.54 -0.13
CA VAL A 96 -3.39 9.13 0.73
C VAL A 96 -3.37 10.66 0.66
N GLN A 97 -2.21 11.31 0.76
CA GLN A 97 -2.13 12.77 0.73
C GLN A 97 -2.55 13.35 -0.63
N ILE A 98 -2.19 12.70 -1.74
CA ILE A 98 -2.65 13.09 -3.08
C ILE A 98 -4.19 12.97 -3.13
N THR A 99 -4.73 11.85 -2.67
CA THR A 99 -6.18 11.64 -2.63
C THR A 99 -6.87 12.72 -1.80
N LEU A 100 -6.42 12.99 -0.57
CA LEU A 100 -7.03 13.98 0.31
C LEU A 100 -6.90 15.41 -0.23
N THR A 101 -5.72 15.79 -0.73
CA THR A 101 -5.48 17.14 -1.25
C THR A 101 -6.34 17.43 -2.47
N ILE A 102 -6.38 16.50 -3.45
CA ILE A 102 -7.12 16.73 -4.70
C ILE A 102 -8.63 16.54 -4.48
N LEU A 103 -9.06 15.68 -3.56
CA LEU A 103 -10.48 15.50 -3.22
C LEU A 103 -11.14 16.78 -2.72
N ILE A 104 -10.41 17.59 -1.95
CA ILE A 104 -10.92 18.85 -1.40
C ILE A 104 -11.24 19.85 -2.52
N ASP A 105 -10.48 19.81 -3.62
CA ASP A 105 -10.57 20.80 -4.70
C ASP A 105 -11.37 20.32 -5.92
N MET A 106 -11.52 19.00 -6.15
CA MET A 106 -12.06 18.44 -7.40
C MET A 106 -13.12 17.35 -7.18
N LEU A 107 -14.26 17.72 -6.59
CA LEU A 107 -15.37 16.80 -6.26
C LEU A 107 -15.94 16.01 -7.47
N ASP A 108 -15.77 16.51 -8.70
CA ASP A 108 -16.46 15.96 -9.87
C ASP A 108 -15.86 14.63 -10.41
N ASN A 109 -14.66 14.21 -9.98
CA ASN A 109 -14.05 12.98 -10.51
C ASN A 109 -13.19 12.19 -9.52
N VAL A 110 -13.80 11.85 -8.37
CA VAL A 110 -13.14 11.14 -7.27
C VAL A 110 -12.53 9.80 -7.67
N ILE A 111 -13.18 9.05 -8.57
CA ILE A 111 -12.65 7.77 -9.06
C ILE A 111 -11.34 7.98 -9.80
N LEU A 112 -11.27 8.97 -10.70
CA LEU A 112 -10.05 9.28 -11.44
C LEU A 112 -8.92 9.73 -10.53
N ILE A 113 -9.23 10.51 -9.48
CA ILE A 113 -8.26 10.91 -8.46
C ILE A 113 -7.69 9.69 -7.73
N GLY A 114 -8.56 8.76 -7.31
CA GLY A 114 -8.16 7.50 -6.67
C GLY A 114 -7.27 6.66 -7.58
N VAL A 115 -7.62 6.53 -8.87
CA VAL A 115 -6.82 5.83 -9.88
C VAL A 115 -5.43 6.46 -10.01
N ALA A 116 -5.35 7.78 -10.17
CA ALA A 116 -4.09 8.50 -10.32
C ALA A 116 -3.21 8.37 -9.06
N ALA A 117 -3.80 8.60 -7.87
CA ALA A 117 -3.09 8.51 -6.60
C ALA A 117 -2.58 7.09 -6.32
N GLY A 118 -3.40 6.07 -6.60
CA GLY A 118 -3.02 4.67 -6.47
C GLY A 118 -1.91 4.27 -7.45
N ALA A 119 -1.98 4.73 -8.70
CA ALA A 119 -0.93 4.54 -9.69
C ALA A 119 0.40 5.17 -9.26
N ILE A 120 0.37 6.41 -8.75
CA ILE A 120 1.58 7.13 -8.30
C ILE A 120 2.24 6.39 -7.14
N GLY A 121 1.49 6.07 -6.08
CA GLY A 121 2.07 5.35 -4.94
C GLY A 121 2.57 3.95 -5.33
N ALA A 122 1.87 3.26 -6.23
CA ALA A 122 2.34 1.99 -6.75
C ALA A 122 3.64 2.09 -7.55
N ALA A 123 3.76 3.11 -8.39
CA ALA A 123 4.96 3.36 -9.16
C ALA A 123 6.16 3.70 -8.24
N LEU A 124 5.93 4.50 -7.19
CA LEU A 124 6.94 4.79 -6.16
C LEU A 124 7.41 3.51 -5.46
N LEU A 125 6.48 2.68 -5.01
CA LEU A 125 6.82 1.41 -4.36
C LEU A 125 7.52 0.45 -5.30
N ALA A 126 7.07 0.33 -6.56
CA ALA A 126 7.70 -0.51 -7.56
C ALA A 126 9.13 -0.04 -7.88
N GLY A 127 9.34 1.27 -8.00
CA GLY A 127 10.66 1.88 -8.18
C GLY A 127 11.59 1.62 -6.99
N ALA A 128 11.10 1.81 -5.77
CA ALA A 128 11.86 1.48 -4.56
C ALA A 128 12.18 -0.02 -4.47
N THR A 129 11.22 -0.88 -4.84
CA THR A 129 11.43 -2.34 -4.88
C THR A 129 12.52 -2.71 -5.89
N ALA A 130 12.49 -2.13 -7.10
CA ALA A 130 13.52 -2.33 -8.12
C ALA A 130 14.91 -1.85 -7.68
N ALA A 131 14.98 -0.75 -6.91
CA ALA A 131 16.23 -0.25 -6.37
C ALA A 131 16.79 -1.12 -5.22
N LEU A 132 15.90 -1.73 -4.42
CA LEU A 132 16.29 -2.53 -3.25
C LEU A 132 16.52 -4.02 -3.58
N ILE A 133 15.86 -4.54 -4.62
CA ILE A 133 15.96 -5.93 -5.07
C ILE A 133 16.54 -5.94 -6.49
N PRO A 134 17.82 -6.33 -6.68
CA PRO A 134 18.45 -6.36 -7.99
C PRO A 134 17.70 -7.22 -9.02
N ASP A 135 17.12 -8.33 -8.58
CA ASP A 135 16.36 -9.25 -9.44
C ASP A 135 15.01 -8.68 -9.90
N PHE A 136 14.61 -7.51 -9.36
CA PHE A 136 13.33 -6.85 -9.66
C PHE A 136 13.43 -5.79 -10.77
N GLN A 137 14.52 -5.78 -11.56
CA GLN A 137 14.81 -4.72 -12.54
C GLN A 137 14.01 -4.79 -13.86
N HIS A 138 13.08 -5.73 -14.00
CA HIS A 138 12.28 -5.84 -15.21
C HIS A 138 11.20 -4.74 -15.27
N ARG A 139 10.95 -4.19 -16.47
CA ARG A 139 9.93 -3.13 -16.67
C ARG A 139 8.50 -3.65 -16.53
N ARG A 140 8.25 -4.91 -16.93
CA ARG A 140 6.89 -5.49 -16.97
C ARG A 140 6.23 -5.54 -15.59
N PRO A 141 6.93 -5.97 -14.52
CA PRO A 141 6.29 -6.08 -13.23
C PRO A 141 6.08 -4.73 -12.54
N MET A 142 6.95 -3.74 -12.79
CA MET A 142 6.69 -2.36 -12.38
C MET A 142 5.38 -1.85 -12.98
N ILE A 143 5.15 -2.11 -14.27
CA ILE A 143 3.89 -1.76 -14.94
C ILE A 143 2.72 -2.51 -14.30
N ALA A 144 2.86 -3.81 -14.05
CA ALA A 144 1.80 -4.61 -13.43
C ALA A 144 1.42 -4.11 -12.04
N MET A 145 2.40 -3.75 -11.20
CA MET A 145 2.17 -3.15 -9.88
C MET A 145 1.49 -1.79 -10.00
N THR A 146 1.95 -0.93 -10.91
CA THR A 146 1.35 0.38 -11.15
C THR A 146 -0.10 0.26 -11.61
N LEU A 147 -0.40 -0.67 -12.52
CA LEU A 147 -1.77 -0.92 -12.98
C LEU A 147 -2.65 -1.51 -11.87
N ALA A 148 -2.12 -2.43 -11.06
CA ALA A 148 -2.83 -2.94 -9.89
C ALA A 148 -3.17 -1.79 -8.93
N GLY A 149 -2.23 -0.89 -8.68
CA GLY A 149 -2.47 0.30 -7.88
C GLY A 149 -3.48 1.27 -8.46
N ALA A 150 -3.47 1.46 -9.77
CA ALA A 150 -4.47 2.28 -10.45
C ALA A 150 -5.89 1.71 -10.25
N VAL A 151 -6.06 0.41 -10.49
CA VAL A 151 -7.36 -0.28 -10.35
C VAL A 151 -7.82 -0.28 -8.89
N LEU A 152 -6.92 -0.57 -7.95
CA LEU A 152 -7.24 -0.64 -6.52
C LEU A 152 -7.44 0.75 -5.91
N GLY A 153 -6.74 1.77 -6.42
CA GLY A 153 -6.91 3.16 -6.04
C GLY A 153 -8.31 3.70 -6.35
N ALA A 154 -8.94 3.24 -7.43
CA ALA A 154 -10.34 3.52 -7.72
C ALA A 154 -11.27 3.07 -6.57
N ALA A 155 -10.93 1.99 -5.88
CA ALA A 155 -11.71 1.44 -4.79
C ALA A 155 -11.56 2.23 -3.48
N LEU A 156 -10.52 3.08 -3.35
CA LEU A 156 -10.27 3.89 -2.15
C LEU A 156 -11.47 4.77 -1.79
N PHE A 157 -12.14 5.32 -2.81
CA PHE A 157 -13.31 6.17 -2.63
C PHE A 157 -14.46 5.48 -1.88
N PHE A 158 -14.75 4.23 -2.27
CA PHE A 158 -15.84 3.47 -1.64
C PHE A 158 -15.51 3.13 -0.19
N ALA A 159 -14.22 2.91 0.13
CA ALA A 159 -13.81 2.65 1.49
C ALA A 159 -13.89 3.89 2.39
N ILE A 160 -13.40 5.04 1.90
CA ILE A 160 -13.48 6.32 2.61
C ILE A 160 -14.95 6.65 2.92
N SER A 161 -15.84 6.45 1.95
CA SER A 161 -17.28 6.70 2.11
C SER A 161 -17.99 5.73 3.08
N SER A 162 -17.37 4.60 3.42
CA SER A 162 -18.04 3.56 4.21
C SER A 162 -17.94 3.76 5.72
N GLU A 163 -16.95 4.52 6.22
CA GLU A 163 -16.57 4.72 7.65
C GLU A 163 -16.45 3.44 8.52
N HIS A 164 -16.81 2.27 8.02
CA HIS A 164 -16.96 1.04 8.77
C HIS A 164 -15.75 0.12 8.56
N PHE A 165 -15.38 -0.60 9.62
CA PHE A 165 -14.31 -1.60 9.62
C PHE A 165 -14.36 -2.52 8.38
N PHE A 166 -15.55 -3.01 8.04
CA PHE A 166 -15.71 -3.96 6.95
C PHE A 166 -15.40 -3.36 5.57
N GLY A 167 -15.72 -2.08 5.33
CA GLY A 167 -15.38 -1.41 4.07
C GLY A 167 -13.86 -1.24 3.91
N TRP A 168 -13.17 -0.85 4.99
CA TRP A 168 -11.71 -0.79 5.01
C TRP A 168 -11.05 -2.17 4.89
N PHE A 169 -11.62 -3.21 5.50
CA PHE A 169 -11.15 -4.59 5.34
C PHE A 169 -11.28 -5.07 3.89
N LEU A 170 -12.46 -4.87 3.28
CA LEU A 170 -12.74 -5.22 1.88
C LEU A 170 -11.91 -4.40 0.90
N LEU A 171 -11.39 -3.24 1.31
CA LEU A 171 -10.41 -2.50 0.54
C LEU A 171 -9.00 -3.08 0.74
N PHE A 172 -8.47 -3.04 1.96
CA PHE A 172 -7.06 -3.26 2.21
C PHE A 172 -6.61 -4.69 1.96
N ALA A 173 -7.42 -5.70 2.29
CA ALA A 173 -7.03 -7.08 2.07
C ALA A 173 -6.90 -7.39 0.56
N PRO A 174 -7.90 -7.12 -0.30
CA PRO A 174 -7.72 -7.26 -1.75
C PRO A 174 -6.65 -6.34 -2.33
N TRP A 175 -6.54 -5.10 -1.83
CA TRP A 175 -5.55 -4.14 -2.31
C TRP A 175 -4.15 -4.68 -2.09
N GLN A 176 -3.77 -4.95 -0.85
CA GLN A 176 -2.42 -5.42 -0.53
C GLN A 176 -2.16 -6.82 -1.11
N GLY A 177 -3.17 -7.69 -1.18
CA GLY A 177 -3.08 -8.97 -1.88
C GLY A 177 -2.74 -8.83 -3.36
N GLY A 178 -3.42 -7.92 -4.07
CA GLY A 178 -3.16 -7.65 -5.48
C GLY A 178 -1.74 -7.14 -5.76
N TYR A 179 -1.22 -6.25 -4.90
CA TYR A 179 0.15 -5.76 -5.01
C TYR A 179 1.18 -6.86 -4.79
N ALA A 180 1.02 -7.65 -3.74
CA ALA A 180 1.93 -8.76 -3.46
C ALA A 180 1.89 -9.82 -4.58
N ALA A 181 0.72 -10.09 -5.15
CA ALA A 181 0.57 -10.97 -6.31
C ALA A 181 1.29 -10.42 -7.55
N ALA A 182 1.13 -9.12 -7.85
CA ALA A 182 1.82 -8.45 -8.96
C ALA A 182 3.34 -8.41 -8.75
N MET A 183 3.80 -8.28 -7.51
CA MET A 183 5.21 -8.38 -7.16
C MET A 183 5.73 -9.83 -7.32
N ALA A 184 4.92 -10.83 -6.99
CA ALA A 184 5.31 -12.23 -7.15
C ALA A 184 5.50 -12.63 -8.62
N THR A 185 4.64 -12.13 -9.51
CA THR A 185 4.80 -12.34 -10.96
C THR A 185 6.07 -11.69 -11.49
N ALA A 186 6.58 -10.66 -10.80
CA ALA A 186 7.86 -10.02 -11.10
C ALA A 186 9.06 -10.90 -10.82
N LEU A 187 9.05 -11.52 -9.64
CA LEU A 187 10.16 -12.30 -9.10
C LEU A 187 10.31 -13.66 -9.79
N GLU A 188 9.46 -13.96 -10.77
CA GLU A 188 9.50 -15.16 -11.60
C GLU A 188 9.74 -14.87 -13.08
N ALA A 189 9.73 -13.60 -13.48
CA ALA A 189 9.95 -13.17 -14.85
C ALA A 189 11.45 -13.06 -15.15
#